data_AF-A0A7S3MJR8-F1
#
_entry.id   AF-A0A7S3MJR8-F1
#
_cell.length_a   1.000
_cell.length_b   1.000
_cell.length_c   1.000
_cell.angle_alpha   90.00
_cell.angle_beta   90.00
_cell.angle_gamma   90.00
#
_symmetry.space_group_name_H-M   'P 1'
#
loop_
_entity.id
_entity.type
_entity.pdbx_description
1 polymer ?
#
loop_
_entity_poly.entity_id
_entity_poly.type
_entity_poly.pdbx_seq_one_letter_code
_entity_poly.pdbx_strand_id
1 'polypeptide(L)'
;ALRFMIDKEFGGMSWVRIEKGNWSIRHQSQKVSHCQIEFDVNNYNHVIGLPCEGEYSKISPLRILSFDIECSAEAGKFPTAQTDPVIQIANIVKIQGESDVHVRNV
;
A
#
# COMPACT_ATOMS: atom_id res chain seq x y z
N ALA A 1 -13.92 1.86 11.74
CA ALA A 1 -12.45 1.70 11.76
C ALA A 1 -11.81 2.32 13.00
N LEU A 2 -11.92 3.63 13.23
CA LEU A 2 -11.24 4.31 14.36
C LEU A 2 -11.58 3.73 15.74
N ARG A 3 -12.86 3.44 16.04
CA ARG A 3 -13.24 2.83 17.33
C ARG A 3 -12.50 1.52 17.61
N PHE A 4 -12.39 0.65 16.62
CA PHE A 4 -11.67 -0.62 16.73
C PHE A 4 -10.18 -0.41 17.05
N MET A 5 -9.54 0.58 16.42
CA MET A 5 -8.14 0.92 16.70
C MET A 5 -7.96 1.43 18.14
N ILE A 6 -8.90 2.24 18.64
CA ILE A 6 -8.92 2.71 20.02
C ILE A 6 -9.12 1.53 20.98
N ASP A 7 -10.09 0.66 20.72
CA ASP A 7 -10.38 -0.54 21.52
C ASP A 7 -9.22 -1.55 21.58
N LYS A 8 -8.37 -1.54 20.54
CA LYS A 8 -7.22 -2.43 20.40
C LYS A 8 -5.88 -1.75 20.66
N GLU A 9 -5.92 -0.48 21.07
CA GLU A 9 -4.77 0.30 21.49
C GLU A 9 -3.63 0.33 20.45
N PHE A 10 -3.97 0.45 19.15
CA PHE A 10 -2.96 0.63 18.10
C PHE A 10 -3.24 1.83 17.20
N GLY A 11 -2.16 2.51 16.82
CA GLY A 11 -2.19 3.70 15.97
C GLY A 11 -2.11 3.40 14.48
N GLY A 12 -2.24 4.44 13.65
CA GLY A 12 -1.89 4.34 12.24
C GLY A 12 -0.40 4.03 12.06
N MET A 13 -0.05 3.31 10.99
CA MET A 13 1.34 2.91 10.68
C MET A 13 2.05 2.08 11.77
N SER A 14 1.29 1.39 12.62
CA SER A 14 1.82 0.49 13.65
C SER A 14 1.91 -0.96 13.15
N TRP A 15 2.67 -1.78 13.86
CA TRP A 15 2.71 -3.22 13.64
C TRP A 15 1.53 -3.89 14.35
N VAL A 16 1.00 -4.94 13.71
CA VAL A 16 -0.03 -5.80 14.30
C VAL A 16 0.43 -7.25 14.24
N ARG A 17 0.04 -8.04 15.24
CA ARG A 17 0.33 -9.47 15.34
C ARG A 17 -0.97 -10.25 15.49
N ILE A 18 -1.05 -11.39 14.81
CA ILE A 18 -2.09 -12.40 15.03
C ILE A 18 -1.39 -13.72 15.31
N GLU A 19 -1.70 -14.34 16.45
CA GLU A 19 -1.11 -15.62 16.84
C GLU A 19 -1.54 -16.76 15.91
N LYS A 20 -0.68 -17.78 15.78
CA LYS A 20 -0.97 -18.98 14.98
C LYS A 20 -2.28 -19.64 15.47
N GLY A 21 -3.12 -20.06 14.52
CA GLY A 21 -4.40 -20.72 14.80
C GLY A 21 -5.59 -19.76 14.92
N ASN A 22 -5.33 -18.45 14.99
CA ASN A 22 -6.38 -17.43 15.08
C ASN A 22 -6.77 -16.80 13.73
N TRP A 23 -6.25 -17.36 12.63
CA TRP A 23 -6.53 -16.93 11.26
C TRP A 23 -6.57 -18.13 10.32
N SER A 24 -7.18 -17.96 9.15
CA SER A 24 -7.23 -18.94 8.08
C SER A 24 -6.95 -18.30 6.72
N ILE A 25 -6.13 -18.94 5.88
CA ILE A 25 -5.91 -18.47 4.51
C ILE A 25 -7.23 -18.59 3.74
N ARG A 26 -7.59 -17.53 3.03
CA ARG A 26 -8.79 -17.53 2.21
C ARG A 26 -8.62 -18.49 1.03
N HIS A 27 -9.67 -19.27 0.74
CA HIS A 27 -9.69 -20.18 -0.39
C HIS A 27 -9.49 -19.41 -1.71
N GLN A 28 -8.79 -20.01 -2.68
CA GLN A 28 -8.41 -19.34 -3.91
C GLN A 28 -9.59 -18.76 -4.70
N SER A 29 -10.74 -19.46 -4.70
CA SER A 29 -11.95 -18.99 -5.37
C SER A 29 -12.66 -17.83 -4.66
N GLN A 30 -12.29 -17.55 -3.42
CA GLN A 30 -12.88 -16.48 -2.60
C GLN A 30 -11.97 -15.27 -2.48
N LYS A 31 -10.71 -15.37 -2.92
CA LYS A 31 -9.78 -14.23 -2.91
C LYS A 31 -10.32 -13.12 -3.81
N VAL A 32 -10.30 -11.90 -3.29
CA VAL A 32 -10.76 -10.70 -4.01
C VAL A 32 -9.66 -9.67 -4.20
N SER A 33 -8.55 -9.80 -3.48
CA SER A 33 -7.41 -8.87 -3.58
C SER A 33 -6.34 -9.39 -4.54
N HIS A 34 -5.43 -8.49 -4.91
CA HIS A 34 -4.18 -8.83 -5.60
C HIS A 34 -3.00 -9.02 -4.63
N CYS A 35 -3.26 -9.08 -3.31
CA CYS A 35 -2.22 -9.31 -2.31
C CYS A 35 -1.69 -10.74 -2.39
N GLN A 36 -0.40 -10.92 -2.04
CA GLN A 36 0.22 -12.24 -2.01
C GLN A 36 -0.40 -13.15 -0.93
N ILE A 37 -0.82 -12.55 0.19
CA ILE A 37 -1.41 -13.23 1.34
C ILE A 37 -2.78 -12.59 1.61
N GLU A 38 -3.83 -13.39 1.54
CA GLU A 38 -5.19 -13.00 1.90
C GLU A 38 -5.73 -14.03 2.91
N PHE A 39 -6.08 -13.57 4.10
CA PHE A 39 -6.52 -14.40 5.20
C PHE A 39 -7.62 -13.71 5.99
N ASP A 40 -8.43 -14.51 6.67
CA ASP A 40 -9.48 -14.05 7.56
C ASP A 40 -9.05 -14.31 9.01
N VAL A 41 -9.20 -13.29 9.86
CA VAL A 41 -9.00 -13.42 11.31
C VAL A 41 -10.29 -13.98 11.92
N ASN A 42 -10.19 -15.09 12.65
CA ASN A 42 -11.36 -15.82 13.16
C ASN A 42 -12.22 -14.97 14.11
N ASN A 43 -11.59 -14.09 14.89
CA ASN A 43 -12.24 -13.15 15.79
C ASN A 43 -11.38 -11.88 15.88
N TYR A 44 -12.01 -10.70 15.78
CA TYR A 44 -11.31 -9.41 15.87
C TYR A 44 -10.49 -9.24 17.15
N ASN A 45 -10.83 -9.97 18.23
CA ASN A 45 -10.08 -9.97 19.48
C ASN A 45 -8.67 -10.54 19.39
N HIS A 46 -8.36 -11.30 18.33
CA HIS A 46 -7.03 -11.87 18.13
C HIS A 46 -6.05 -10.91 17.45
N VAL A 47 -6.48 -9.72 17.03
CA VAL A 47 -5.60 -8.68 16.51
C VAL A 47 -4.93 -7.97 17.67
N ILE A 48 -3.61 -8.11 17.78
CA ILE A 48 -2.79 -7.53 18.83
C ILE A 48 -2.03 -6.35 18.24
N GLY A 49 -2.25 -5.15 18.78
CA GLY A 49 -1.45 -3.97 18.50
C GLY A 49 -0.07 -4.06 19.13
N LEU A 50 0.98 -3.71 18.38
CA LEU A 50 2.34 -3.64 18.90
C LEU A 50 2.74 -2.17 19.10
N PRO A 51 3.39 -1.82 20.24
CA PRO A 51 3.77 -0.44 20.51
C PRO A 51 4.83 0.03 19.50
N CYS A 52 4.80 1.30 19.10
CA CYS A 52 5.77 1.88 18.16
C CYS A 52 7.12 2.19 18.84
N GLU A 53 7.71 1.21 19.49
CA GLU A 53 8.93 1.33 20.28
C GLU A 53 9.90 0.19 19.96
N GLY A 54 11.20 0.39 20.22
CA GLY A 54 12.22 -0.64 20.03
C GLY A 54 12.20 -1.22 18.60
N GLU A 55 12.08 -2.55 18.49
CA GLU A 55 12.04 -3.24 17.20
C GLU A 55 10.83 -2.89 16.32
N TYR A 56 9.72 -2.48 16.93
CA TYR A 56 8.46 -2.13 16.26
C TYR A 56 8.41 -0.66 15.84
N SER A 57 9.48 0.12 16.08
CA SER A 57 9.65 1.44 15.49
C SER A 57 10.11 1.40 14.02
N LYS A 58 10.54 0.23 13.53
CA LYS A 58 11.03 0.04 12.16
C LYS A 58 9.91 0.19 11.15
N ILE A 59 10.21 0.89 10.06
CA ILE A 59 9.30 1.03 8.91
C ILE A 59 9.50 -0.17 7.97
N SER A 60 8.40 -0.77 7.53
CA SER A 60 8.41 -1.85 6.52
C SER A 60 9.02 -1.37 5.20
N PRO A 61 9.60 -2.23 4.35
CA PRO A 61 10.09 -1.86 3.02
C PRO A 61 8.94 -1.55 2.05
N LEU A 62 8.29 -0.41 2.25
CA LEU A 62 7.18 0.07 1.43
C LEU A 62 7.65 0.34 -0.01
N ARG A 63 6.85 -0.07 -1.00
CA ARG A 63 7.04 0.31 -2.40
C ARG A 63 6.37 1.66 -2.65
N ILE A 64 7.16 2.65 -3.02
CA ILE A 64 6.74 4.02 -3.30
C ILE A 64 6.77 4.21 -4.82
N LEU A 65 5.61 4.39 -5.43
CA LEU A 65 5.47 4.73 -6.85
C LEU A 65 5.31 6.25 -6.99
N SER A 66 6.16 6.85 -7.82
CA SER A 66 5.98 8.20 -8.35
C SER A 66 5.84 8.09 -9.87
N PHE A 67 4.88 8.82 -10.42
CA PHE A 67 4.65 8.86 -11.86
C PHE A 67 4.35 10.28 -12.32
N ASP A 68 4.61 10.54 -13.59
CA ASP A 68 4.35 11.81 -14.26
C ASP A 68 3.85 11.55 -15.68
N ILE A 69 3.03 12.45 -16.22
CA ILE A 69 2.41 12.28 -17.54
C ILE A 69 2.68 13.49 -18.42
N GLU A 70 2.81 13.23 -19.71
CA GLU A 70 2.92 14.28 -20.72
C GLU A 70 1.76 14.18 -21.70
N CYS A 71 1.21 15.33 -22.08
CA CYS A 71 0.07 15.44 -22.99
C CYS A 71 0.46 16.25 -24.23
N SER A 72 -0.09 15.90 -25.39
CA SER A 72 0.09 16.67 -26.61
C SER A 72 -1.11 17.59 -26.85
N ALA A 73 -0.98 18.86 -26.43
CA ALA A 73 -2.01 19.88 -26.64
C ALA A 73 -1.61 20.92 -27.71
N GLU A 74 -2.61 21.58 -28.27
CA GLU A 74 -2.39 22.69 -29.21
C GLU A 74 -1.69 23.87 -28.52
N ALA A 75 -0.74 24.50 -29.22
CA ALA A 75 0.05 25.60 -28.67
C ALA A 75 -0.82 26.75 -28.17
N GLY A 76 -0.54 27.21 -26.95
CA GLY A 76 -1.27 28.31 -26.31
C GLY A 76 -2.59 27.89 -25.65
N LYS A 77 -2.93 26.60 -25.65
CA LYS A 77 -4.08 26.06 -24.91
C LYS A 77 -3.62 25.16 -23.77
N PHE A 78 -4.38 25.18 -22.66
CA PHE A 78 -4.21 24.19 -21.61
C PHE A 78 -4.81 22.84 -22.07
N PRO A 79 -4.16 21.69 -21.81
CA PRO A 79 -4.67 20.39 -22.24
C PRO A 79 -6.06 20.07 -21.68
N THR A 80 -6.89 19.39 -22.47
CA THR A 80 -8.19 18.86 -22.08
C THR A 80 -8.25 17.36 -22.34
N ALA A 81 -8.85 16.62 -21.40
CA ALA A 81 -8.87 15.16 -21.45
C ALA A 81 -9.65 14.58 -22.66
N GLN A 82 -10.52 15.39 -23.29
CA GLN A 82 -11.34 14.96 -24.42
C GLN A 82 -10.58 15.02 -25.76
N THR A 83 -9.67 15.98 -25.93
CA THR A 83 -9.04 16.23 -27.24
C THR A 83 -7.53 16.03 -27.24
N ASP A 84 -6.87 16.12 -26.08
CA ASP A 84 -5.41 16.14 -25.99
C ASP A 84 -4.93 14.81 -25.37
N PRO A 85 -4.35 13.90 -26.16
CA PRO A 85 -3.96 12.59 -25.67
C PRO A 85 -2.75 12.67 -24.74
N VAL A 86 -2.72 11.77 -23.75
CA VAL A 86 -1.50 11.45 -23.02
C VAL A 86 -0.54 10.72 -23.97
N ILE A 87 0.67 11.23 -24.11
CA ILE A 87 1.69 10.68 -25.03
C ILE A 87 2.80 9.93 -24.30
N GLN A 88 2.93 10.12 -22.99
CA GLN A 88 3.95 9.45 -22.18
C GLN A 88 3.51 9.34 -20.72
N ILE A 89 3.92 8.26 -20.06
CA ILE A 89 3.73 8.05 -18.62
C ILE A 89 5.04 7.54 -18.05
N ALA A 90 5.79 8.42 -17.39
CA ALA A 90 7.03 8.05 -16.71
C ALA A 90 6.71 7.46 -15.33
N ASN A 91 7.36 6.35 -14.96
CA ASN A 91 7.20 5.73 -13.65
C ASN A 91 8.54 5.46 -12.97
N ILE A 92 8.59 5.71 -11.66
CA ILE A 92 9.70 5.34 -10.78
C ILE A 92 9.12 4.63 -9.56
N VAL A 93 9.63 3.44 -9.26
CA VAL A 93 9.34 2.73 -8.01
C VAL A 93 10.60 2.67 -7.16
N LYS A 94 10.49 3.11 -5.91
CA LYS A 94 11.54 3.00 -4.90
C LYS A 94 11.06 2.15 -3.73
N ILE A 95 11.98 1.44 -3.08
CA ILE A 95 11.70 0.73 -1.83
C ILE A 95 12.19 1.59 -0.66
N GLN A 96 11.35 1.75 0.36
CA GLN A 96 11.69 2.51 1.57
C GLN A 96 12.93 1.91 2.24
N GLY A 97 13.94 2.75 2.45
CA GLY A 97 15.22 2.37 3.06
C GLY A 97 16.30 1.93 2.07
N GLU A 98 15.97 1.70 0.81
CA GLU A 98 16.97 1.40 -0.23
C GLU A 98 17.54 2.69 -0.86
N SER A 99 18.81 2.66 -1.26
CA SER A 99 19.47 3.79 -1.94
C SER A 99 19.00 3.91 -3.40
N ASP A 100 18.89 2.77 -4.08
CA ASP A 100 18.70 2.70 -5.51
C ASP A 100 17.22 2.67 -5.90
N VAL A 101 16.96 3.00 -7.17
CA VAL A 101 15.63 2.86 -7.77
C VAL A 101 15.38 1.40 -8.09
N HIS A 102 14.22 0.89 -7.69
CA HIS A 102 13.84 -0.50 -7.94
C HIS A 102 13.35 -0.70 -9.38
N VAL A 103 12.52 0.21 -9.89
CA VAL A 103 12.01 0.18 -11.27
C VAL A 103 12.01 1.59 -11.84
N ARG A 104 12.42 1.71 -13.11
CA ARG A 104 12.31 2.93 -13.91
C ARG A 104 11.82 2.59 -15.31
N ASN A 105 10.75 3.24 -15.76
CA ASN A 105 10.28 3.15 -17.13
C ASN A 105 9.66 4.48 -17.60
N VAL A 106 9.46 4.58 -18.91
CA VAL A 106 8.85 5.69 -19.64
C VAL A 106 7.98 5.11 -20.74
#